data_AF-A0A842P968-F1
#
_entry.id   AF-A0A842P968-F1
#
_cell.length_a   1.000
_cell.length_b   1.000
_cell.length_c   1.000
_cell.angle_alpha   90.00
_cell.angle_beta   90.00
_cell.angle_gamma   90.00
#
_symmetry.space_group_name_H-M   'P 1'
#
loop_
_entity.id
_entity.type
_entity.pdbx_description
1 polymer ?
#
loop_
_entity_poly.entity_id
_entity_poly.type
_entity_poly.pdbx_seq_one_letter_code
_entity_poly.pdbx_strand_id
1 'polypeptide(L)'
;MQKQNKIIQLLGIPFTALLSIIFGLLLISFPIGIYVVFESDIGDDIHYDYPITHLDIFNQTDFYQSSIDVTLGDAFVILWMFYLVIFVIAILGPKQHFLKSISSLISMGKYDSKLNYMFAMTKWLSILILISAIINFIQESFGIVTVPPLGGNSLIQFFYISLAPLLEEFVFRIILIGIPLFALYSGRASIRYFVKCLWSPSSLNILDSKKAILLIIFVGISFGFAHIAFSDSWSEGKFAQATAGGIILGWVYLRYGIVASLLIHWATNYFIFAYAHFISQINYVPLEIAFTNPLMSSLEWIFLFSGILGICILILNKFYLKKSLI
;
A
#
# COMPACT_ATOMS: atom_id res chain seq x y z
N MET A 1 -17.93 -18.47 -23.60
CA MET A 1 -17.05 -17.28 -23.76
C MET A 1 -17.85 -15.97 -23.92
N GLN A 2 -18.68 -15.79 -24.95
CA GLN A 2 -19.31 -14.48 -25.24
C GLN A 2 -20.25 -13.93 -24.15
N LYS A 3 -21.11 -14.77 -23.54
CA LYS A 3 -22.00 -14.38 -22.42
C LYS A 3 -21.23 -14.09 -21.11
N GLN A 4 -20.09 -14.77 -20.90
CA GLN A 4 -19.24 -14.59 -19.72
C GLN A 4 -18.49 -13.26 -19.79
N ASN A 5 -17.92 -12.94 -20.96
CA ASN A 5 -17.25 -11.66 -21.19
C ASN A 5 -18.21 -10.49 -21.01
N LYS A 6 -19.49 -10.62 -21.39
CA LYS A 6 -20.51 -9.58 -21.16
C LYS A 6 -20.79 -9.31 -19.68
N ILE A 7 -20.81 -10.34 -18.82
CA ILE A 7 -21.03 -10.15 -17.36
C ILE A 7 -19.80 -9.50 -16.71
N ILE A 8 -18.59 -9.96 -17.07
CA ILE A 8 -17.35 -9.34 -16.60
C ILE A 8 -17.24 -7.89 -17.09
N GLN A 9 -17.68 -7.61 -18.31
CA GLN A 9 -17.72 -6.26 -18.88
C GLN A 9 -18.72 -5.37 -18.15
N LEU A 10 -19.92 -5.86 -17.84
CA LEU A 10 -20.95 -5.12 -17.10
C LEU A 10 -20.45 -4.63 -15.74
N LEU A 11 -19.76 -5.48 -14.98
CA LEU A 11 -19.14 -5.09 -13.70
C LEU A 11 -17.80 -4.38 -13.88
N GLY A 12 -17.10 -4.68 -14.97
CA GLY A 12 -15.80 -4.11 -15.30
C GLY A 12 -15.87 -2.61 -15.60
N ILE A 13 -16.96 -2.13 -16.20
CA ILE A 13 -17.16 -0.69 -16.47
C ILE A 13 -17.17 0.13 -15.17
N PRO A 14 -18.11 -0.07 -14.22
CA PRO A 14 -18.12 0.70 -12.97
C PRO A 14 -16.84 0.48 -12.15
N PHE A 15 -16.28 -0.73 -12.17
CA PHE A 15 -15.02 -1.03 -11.49
C PHE A 15 -13.85 -0.20 -12.04
N THR A 16 -13.67 -0.18 -13.36
CA THR A 16 -12.58 0.59 -13.99
C THR A 16 -12.77 2.09 -13.87
N ALA A 17 -14.02 2.57 -13.83
CA ALA A 17 -14.31 3.97 -13.52
C ALA A 17 -13.80 4.34 -12.12
N LEU A 18 -14.14 3.54 -11.10
CA LEU A 18 -13.64 3.75 -9.73
C LEU A 18 -12.11 3.65 -9.64
N LEU A 19 -11.49 2.66 -10.29
CA LEU A 19 -10.02 2.57 -10.33
C LEU A 19 -9.37 3.80 -10.99
N SER A 20 -10.02 4.39 -12.00
CA SER A 20 -9.52 5.61 -12.66
C SER A 20 -9.62 6.83 -11.74
N ILE A 21 -10.68 6.94 -10.95
CA ILE A 21 -10.83 7.97 -9.91
C ILE A 21 -9.76 7.79 -8.84
N ILE A 22 -9.59 6.58 -8.31
CA ILE A 22 -8.54 6.24 -7.32
C ILE A 22 -7.16 6.58 -7.87
N PHE A 23 -6.87 6.24 -9.13
CA PHE A 23 -5.62 6.63 -9.78
C PHE A 23 -5.41 8.15 -9.80
N GLY A 24 -6.43 8.93 -10.16
CA GLY A 24 -6.35 10.38 -10.14
C GLY A 24 -6.07 10.94 -8.74
N LEU A 25 -6.75 10.41 -7.72
CA LEU A 25 -6.53 10.78 -6.32
C LEU A 25 -5.10 10.44 -5.85
N LEU A 26 -4.59 9.26 -6.19
CA LEU A 26 -3.21 8.86 -5.89
C LEU A 26 -2.18 9.75 -6.59
N LEU A 27 -2.47 10.23 -7.79
CA LEU A 27 -1.59 11.18 -8.49
C LEU A 27 -1.62 12.55 -7.80
N ILE A 28 -2.78 13.02 -7.36
CA ILE A 28 -2.95 14.31 -6.69
C ILE A 28 -2.32 14.32 -5.29
N SER A 29 -2.20 13.17 -4.60
CA SER A 29 -1.55 13.14 -3.29
C SER A 29 -0.06 13.50 -3.31
N PHE A 30 0.62 13.36 -4.46
CA PHE A 30 2.02 13.78 -4.61
C PHE A 30 2.21 15.29 -4.38
N PRO A 31 1.57 16.20 -5.14
CA PRO A 31 1.67 17.62 -4.88
C PRO A 31 1.03 18.05 -3.55
N ILE A 32 -0.01 17.34 -3.06
CA ILE A 32 -0.56 17.61 -1.73
C ILE A 32 0.50 17.42 -0.64
N GLY A 33 1.27 16.33 -0.66
CA GLY A 33 2.30 16.12 0.37
C GLY A 33 3.44 17.14 0.30
N ILE A 34 3.78 17.65 -0.89
CA ILE A 34 4.72 18.78 -1.03
C ILE A 34 4.15 20.03 -0.36
N TYR A 35 2.90 20.38 -0.64
CA TYR A 35 2.23 21.51 -0.01
C TYR A 35 2.21 21.36 1.52
N VAL A 36 1.84 20.18 2.02
CA VAL A 36 1.78 19.91 3.46
C VAL A 36 3.15 20.10 4.12
N VAL A 37 4.25 19.65 3.52
CA VAL A 37 5.57 19.75 4.14
C VAL A 37 6.18 21.15 4.05
N PHE A 38 6.00 21.84 2.93
CA PHE A 38 6.76 23.07 2.63
C PHE A 38 5.95 24.36 2.74
N GLU A 39 4.62 24.29 2.61
CA GLU A 39 3.73 25.46 2.53
C GLU A 39 2.70 25.51 3.66
N SER A 40 2.69 24.52 4.56
CA SER A 40 1.78 24.48 5.70
C SER A 40 2.52 24.45 7.03
N ASP A 41 1.83 24.85 8.09
CA ASP A 41 2.36 24.85 9.46
C ASP A 41 2.16 23.50 10.15
N ILE A 42 2.29 22.39 9.41
CA ILE A 42 2.06 21.03 9.93
C ILE A 42 2.89 20.73 11.18
N GLY A 43 4.10 21.27 11.29
CA GLY A 43 5.00 21.00 12.39
C GLY A 43 5.03 22.07 13.48
N ASP A 44 4.14 23.06 13.48
CA ASP A 44 4.16 24.18 14.44
C ASP A 44 5.57 24.83 14.54
N ASP A 45 6.32 24.55 15.62
CA ASP A 45 7.68 25.06 15.86
C ASP A 45 8.78 24.33 15.06
N ILE A 46 8.48 23.16 14.47
CA ILE A 46 9.42 22.36 13.65
C ILE A 46 9.04 22.51 12.19
N HIS A 47 10.01 22.92 11.37
CA HIS A 47 9.81 23.11 9.93
C HIS A 47 10.67 22.13 9.10
N TYR A 48 10.57 22.24 7.78
CA TYR A 48 11.28 21.37 6.83
C TYR A 48 12.81 21.49 6.93
N ASP A 49 13.34 22.58 7.47
CA ASP A 49 14.77 22.82 7.69
C ASP A 49 15.32 22.09 8.94
N TYR A 50 14.46 21.39 9.69
CA TYR A 50 14.86 20.61 10.86
C TYR A 50 15.96 19.58 10.49
N PRO A 51 17.10 19.56 11.20
CA PRO A 51 18.20 18.67 10.84
C PRO A 51 17.80 17.21 11.03
N ILE A 52 18.05 16.38 10.01
CA ILE A 52 17.68 14.96 10.03
C ILE A 52 18.38 14.20 11.16
N THR A 53 19.56 14.67 11.58
CA THR A 53 20.38 14.08 12.65
C THR A 53 19.66 14.06 13.99
N HIS A 54 18.72 14.99 14.23
CA HIS A 54 17.98 15.10 15.49
C HIS A 54 16.71 14.24 15.54
N LEU A 55 16.40 13.49 14.48
CA LEU A 55 15.30 12.53 14.51
C LEU A 55 15.56 11.42 15.54
N ASP A 56 14.49 10.96 16.21
CA ASP A 56 14.55 9.94 17.28
C ASP A 56 15.30 8.66 16.88
N ILE A 57 15.21 8.24 15.61
CA ILE A 57 15.92 7.07 15.08
C ILE A 57 17.46 7.19 15.20
N PHE A 58 17.98 8.42 15.28
CA PHE A 58 19.41 8.69 15.37
C PHE A 58 19.88 9.10 16.76
N ASN A 59 18.99 9.36 17.72
CA ASN A 59 19.29 9.96 19.03
C ASN A 59 20.42 9.26 19.82
N GLN A 60 20.63 7.95 19.62
CA GLN A 60 21.69 7.17 20.28
C GLN A 60 22.83 6.74 19.34
N THR A 61 22.96 7.38 18.20
CA THR A 61 23.95 7.04 17.16
C THR A 61 24.96 8.16 16.99
N ASP A 62 26.17 7.82 16.53
CA ASP A 62 27.20 8.82 16.19
C ASP A 62 26.70 9.82 15.11
N PHE A 63 25.68 9.43 14.36
CA PHE A 63 25.03 10.27 13.35
C PHE A 63 24.33 11.50 13.95
N TYR A 64 23.82 11.41 15.19
CA TYR A 64 23.20 12.55 15.88
C TYR A 64 24.18 13.72 16.07
N GLN A 65 25.45 13.40 16.29
CA GLN A 65 26.52 14.38 16.48
C GLN A 65 27.19 14.80 15.16
N SER A 66 26.74 14.26 14.03
CA SER A 66 27.36 14.55 12.74
C SER A 66 27.01 15.98 12.29
N SER A 67 27.98 16.66 11.67
CA SER A 67 27.82 18.00 11.09
C SER A 67 27.24 17.95 9.67
N ILE A 68 26.39 16.95 9.37
CA ILE A 68 25.80 16.78 8.05
C ILE A 68 24.67 17.79 7.89
N ASP A 69 24.76 18.60 6.84
CA ASP A 69 23.77 19.62 6.49
C ASP A 69 22.66 19.01 5.61
N VAL A 70 21.91 18.07 6.17
CA VAL A 70 20.76 17.45 5.52
C VAL A 70 19.53 17.70 6.38
N THR A 71 18.52 18.31 5.78
CA THR A 71 17.28 18.66 6.45
C THR A 71 16.22 17.56 6.29
N LEU A 72 15.17 17.64 7.11
CA LEU A 72 13.99 16.79 6.99
C LEU A 72 13.32 16.93 5.62
N GLY A 73 13.26 18.16 5.09
CA GLY A 73 12.75 18.48 3.76
C GLY A 73 13.53 17.79 2.65
N ASP A 74 14.87 17.81 2.72
CA ASP A 74 15.72 17.12 1.75
C ASP A 74 15.46 15.60 1.72
N ALA A 75 15.40 15.00 2.91
CA ALA A 75 15.10 13.59 3.07
C ALA A 75 13.71 13.23 2.54
N PHE A 76 12.72 14.09 2.83
CA PHE A 76 11.36 13.94 2.32
C PHE A 76 11.31 14.01 0.80
N VAL A 77 12.02 14.96 0.16
CA VAL A 77 12.06 15.08 -1.31
C VAL A 77 12.70 13.85 -1.95
N ILE A 78 13.78 13.31 -1.38
CA ILE A 78 14.40 12.08 -1.88
C ILE A 78 13.41 10.92 -1.83
N LEU A 79 12.70 10.76 -0.70
CA LEU A 79 11.69 9.73 -0.52
C LEU A 79 10.50 9.91 -1.46
N TRP A 80 10.03 11.15 -1.63
CA TRP A 80 8.95 11.52 -2.54
C TRP A 80 9.31 11.19 -4.00
N MET A 81 10.53 11.56 -4.42
CA MET A 81 11.06 11.26 -5.75
C MET A 81 11.16 9.74 -5.99
N PHE A 82 11.59 9.00 -4.97
CA PHE A 82 11.62 7.53 -5.04
C PHE A 82 10.23 6.96 -5.31
N TYR A 83 9.20 7.35 -4.54
CA TYR A 83 7.84 6.87 -4.76
C TYR A 83 7.27 7.34 -6.10
N LEU A 84 7.61 8.54 -6.57
CA LEU A 84 7.20 9.03 -7.89
C LEU A 84 7.75 8.14 -9.00
N VAL A 85 9.03 7.75 -8.93
CA VAL A 85 9.65 6.82 -9.88
C VAL A 85 8.94 5.46 -9.86
N ILE A 86 8.68 4.90 -8.67
CA ILE A 86 7.96 3.63 -8.54
C ILE A 86 6.52 3.75 -9.07
N PHE A 87 5.85 4.87 -8.86
CA PHE A 87 4.51 5.16 -9.38
C PHE A 87 4.49 5.21 -10.91
N VAL A 88 5.47 5.88 -11.53
CA VAL A 88 5.63 5.90 -13.00
C VAL A 88 5.88 4.49 -13.54
N ILE A 89 6.77 3.71 -12.92
CA ILE A 89 6.99 2.29 -13.27
C ILE A 89 5.66 1.52 -13.20
N ALA A 90 4.83 1.79 -12.19
CA ALA A 90 3.56 1.11 -12.03
C ALA A 90 2.54 1.44 -13.14
N ILE A 91 2.51 2.69 -13.60
CA ILE A 91 1.67 3.15 -14.72
C ILE A 91 2.08 2.44 -16.02
N LEU A 92 3.38 2.39 -16.31
CA LEU A 92 3.93 1.77 -17.53
C LEU A 92 3.72 0.25 -17.54
N GLY A 93 3.76 -0.36 -16.34
CA GLY A 93 3.46 -1.77 -16.09
C GLY A 93 4.61 -2.70 -16.50
N PRO A 94 4.52 -4.00 -16.12
CA PRO A 94 5.51 -4.98 -16.56
C PRO A 94 5.25 -5.51 -17.97
N LYS A 95 4.02 -5.39 -18.49
CA LYS A 95 3.65 -5.90 -19.82
C LYS A 95 2.87 -4.90 -20.67
N GLN A 96 2.00 -4.12 -20.04
CA GLN A 96 1.28 -3.05 -20.71
C GLN A 96 0.96 -1.91 -19.73
N HIS A 97 0.72 -0.72 -20.27
CA HIS A 97 0.38 0.44 -19.48
C HIS A 97 -1.05 0.39 -18.94
N PHE A 98 -1.32 1.24 -17.94
CA PHE A 98 -2.57 1.25 -17.17
C PHE A 98 -3.82 1.47 -18.03
N LEU A 99 -3.80 2.48 -18.92
CA LEU A 99 -4.95 2.81 -19.80
C LEU A 99 -5.34 1.63 -20.72
N LYS A 100 -4.36 0.90 -21.27
CA LYS A 100 -4.62 -0.30 -22.08
C LYS A 100 -5.24 -1.42 -21.25
N SER A 101 -4.88 -1.53 -19.97
CA SER A 101 -5.46 -2.53 -19.06
C SER A 101 -6.92 -2.22 -18.73
N ILE A 102 -7.25 -0.94 -18.49
CA ILE A 102 -8.62 -0.46 -18.34
C ILE A 102 -9.41 -0.71 -19.64
N SER A 103 -8.88 -0.25 -20.77
CA SER A 103 -9.54 -0.37 -22.08
C SER A 103 -9.83 -1.82 -22.45
N SER A 104 -8.91 -2.75 -22.18
CA SER A 104 -9.10 -4.19 -22.43
C SER A 104 -10.26 -4.78 -21.63
N LEU A 105 -10.42 -4.37 -20.37
CA LEU A 105 -11.52 -4.83 -19.53
C LEU A 105 -12.86 -4.24 -20.00
N ILE A 106 -12.90 -2.95 -20.31
CA ILE A 106 -14.11 -2.26 -20.80
C ILE A 106 -14.55 -2.77 -22.16
N SER A 107 -13.63 -2.95 -23.12
CA SER A 107 -13.96 -3.26 -24.51
C SER A 107 -14.12 -4.76 -24.77
N MET A 108 -13.31 -5.60 -24.14
CA MET A 108 -13.24 -7.04 -24.44
C MET A 108 -13.70 -7.93 -23.27
N GLY A 109 -13.98 -7.37 -22.09
CA GLY A 109 -14.23 -8.15 -20.87
C GLY A 109 -13.04 -9.00 -20.44
N LYS A 110 -11.83 -8.69 -20.93
CA LYS A 110 -10.61 -9.46 -20.63
C LYS A 110 -9.97 -8.92 -19.35
N TYR A 111 -10.17 -9.67 -18.27
CA TYR A 111 -9.57 -9.38 -16.97
C TYR A 111 -8.26 -10.13 -16.77
N ASP A 112 -7.12 -9.42 -16.80
CA ASP A 112 -5.87 -9.93 -16.27
C ASP A 112 -5.09 -8.83 -15.54
N SER A 113 -5.29 -8.80 -14.21
CA SER A 113 -4.58 -7.88 -13.33
C SER A 113 -3.06 -8.04 -13.30
N LYS A 114 -2.47 -9.11 -13.85
CA LYS A 114 -1.01 -9.29 -13.88
C LYS A 114 -0.32 -8.48 -14.98
N LEU A 115 -1.10 -7.90 -15.90
CA LEU A 115 -0.54 -7.18 -17.04
C LEU A 115 0.00 -5.79 -16.68
N ASN A 116 -0.48 -5.19 -15.58
CA ASN A 116 -0.12 -3.85 -15.16
C ASN A 116 -0.10 -3.73 -13.61
N TYR A 117 0.94 -3.11 -13.08
CA TYR A 117 1.11 -2.93 -11.63
C TYR A 117 0.07 -1.96 -11.05
N MET A 118 -0.21 -0.83 -11.70
CA MET A 118 -1.20 0.16 -11.23
C MET A 118 -2.60 -0.44 -11.12
N PHE A 119 -2.99 -1.28 -12.08
CA PHE A 119 -4.26 -2.01 -12.03
C PHE A 119 -4.31 -3.01 -10.87
N ALA A 120 -3.21 -3.72 -10.61
CA ALA A 120 -3.12 -4.65 -9.49
C ALA A 120 -3.17 -3.89 -8.14
N MET A 121 -2.37 -2.83 -8.01
CA MET A 121 -2.25 -2.00 -6.83
C MET A 121 -3.60 -1.39 -6.45
N THR A 122 -4.24 -0.65 -7.36
CA THR A 122 -5.50 0.06 -7.04
C THR A 122 -6.62 -0.91 -6.65
N LYS A 123 -6.74 -2.05 -7.35
CA LYS A 123 -7.67 -3.12 -6.96
C LYS A 123 -7.41 -3.63 -5.55
N TRP A 124 -6.17 -4.05 -5.27
CA TRP A 124 -5.85 -4.69 -3.99
C TRP A 124 -5.85 -3.70 -2.83
N LEU A 125 -5.52 -2.43 -3.08
CA LEU A 125 -5.71 -1.33 -2.14
C LEU A 125 -7.19 -1.20 -1.73
N SER A 126 -8.10 -1.17 -2.70
CA SER A 126 -9.55 -1.13 -2.41
C SER A 126 -10.03 -2.35 -1.62
N ILE A 127 -9.54 -3.56 -1.96
CA ILE A 127 -9.87 -4.78 -1.22
C ILE A 127 -9.33 -4.73 0.22
N LEU A 128 -8.10 -4.22 0.40
CA LEU A 128 -7.48 -4.07 1.71
C LEU A 128 -8.27 -3.09 2.58
N ILE A 129 -8.64 -1.93 2.05
CA ILE A 129 -9.44 -0.92 2.78
C ILE A 129 -10.83 -1.48 3.14
N LEU A 130 -11.47 -2.22 2.23
CA LEU A 130 -12.74 -2.89 2.53
C LEU A 130 -12.61 -3.91 3.67
N ILE A 131 -11.59 -4.77 3.63
CA ILE A 131 -11.36 -5.76 4.69
C ILE A 131 -11.04 -5.05 6.01
N SER A 132 -10.23 -4.00 5.97
CA SER A 132 -9.91 -3.15 7.11
C SER A 132 -11.16 -2.54 7.74
N ALA A 133 -12.08 -1.97 6.95
CA ALA A 133 -13.32 -1.38 7.43
C ALA A 133 -14.24 -2.44 8.06
N ILE A 134 -14.35 -3.63 7.46
CA ILE A 134 -15.10 -4.75 8.03
C ILE A 134 -14.52 -5.19 9.38
N ILE A 135 -13.20 -5.31 9.46
CA ILE A 135 -12.49 -5.66 10.70
C ILE A 135 -12.78 -4.62 11.78
N ASN A 136 -12.62 -3.33 11.46
CA ASN A 136 -12.86 -2.25 12.40
C ASN A 136 -14.31 -2.22 12.90
N PHE A 137 -15.29 -2.35 11.98
CA PHE A 137 -16.70 -2.43 12.32
C PHE A 137 -17.01 -3.59 13.29
N ILE A 138 -16.40 -4.75 13.08
CA ILE A 138 -16.55 -5.90 13.99
C ILE A 138 -15.87 -5.60 15.33
N GLN A 139 -14.63 -5.12 15.34
CA GLN A 139 -13.86 -4.86 16.58
C GLN A 139 -14.53 -3.82 17.47
N GLU A 140 -15.05 -2.74 16.89
CA GLU A 140 -15.75 -1.69 17.63
C GLU A 140 -17.02 -2.21 18.31
N SER A 141 -17.71 -3.22 17.72
CA SER A 141 -18.86 -3.88 18.36
C SER A 141 -18.49 -4.63 19.64
N PHE A 142 -17.21 -4.97 19.82
CA PHE A 142 -16.64 -5.56 21.03
C PHE A 142 -15.90 -4.55 21.90
N GLY A 143 -15.97 -3.25 21.60
CA GLY A 143 -15.25 -2.20 22.34
C GLY A 143 -13.74 -2.15 22.08
N ILE A 144 -13.25 -2.84 21.05
CA ILE A 144 -11.84 -2.82 20.67
C ILE A 144 -11.64 -1.71 19.64
N VAL A 145 -10.98 -0.62 20.05
CA VAL A 145 -10.72 0.55 19.21
C VAL A 145 -9.28 0.56 18.68
N THR A 146 -9.11 0.97 17.43
CA THR A 146 -7.80 1.17 16.80
C THR A 146 -7.37 2.62 16.98
N VAL A 147 -6.36 2.86 17.82
CA VAL A 147 -5.84 4.19 18.12
C VAL A 147 -4.41 4.28 17.55
N PRO A 148 -4.13 5.27 16.69
CA PRO A 148 -2.77 5.50 16.21
C PRO A 148 -1.86 5.96 17.35
N PRO A 149 -0.54 5.74 17.24
CA PRO A 149 0.42 6.39 18.13
C PRO A 149 0.38 7.90 17.85
N LEU A 150 -0.40 8.62 18.66
CA LEU A 150 -0.49 10.07 18.64
C LEU A 150 0.53 10.59 19.64
N GLY A 151 1.64 11.11 19.12
CA GLY A 151 2.73 11.63 19.91
C GLY A 151 3.81 12.25 19.03
N GLY A 152 4.43 13.30 19.54
CA GLY A 152 5.47 14.04 18.82
C GLY A 152 4.93 15.04 17.81
N ASN A 153 5.84 15.51 16.97
CA ASN A 153 5.58 16.55 15.99
C ASN A 153 4.94 15.98 14.72
N SER A 154 3.86 16.61 14.22
CA SER A 154 3.11 16.13 13.06
C SER A 154 3.92 16.11 11.76
N LEU A 155 4.89 17.01 11.57
CA LEU A 155 5.78 16.98 10.40
C LEU A 155 6.70 15.76 10.45
N ILE A 156 7.32 15.50 11.60
CA ILE A 156 8.17 14.33 11.82
C ILE A 156 7.36 13.04 11.68
N GLN A 157 6.16 13.00 12.24
CA GLN A 157 5.25 11.86 12.12
C GLN A 157 4.88 11.59 10.66
N PHE A 158 4.54 12.63 9.89
CA PHE A 158 4.22 12.50 8.47
C PHE A 158 5.42 11.96 7.67
N PHE A 159 6.64 12.41 7.97
CA PHE A 159 7.86 11.85 7.38
C PHE A 159 8.04 10.37 7.73
N TYR A 160 7.91 9.97 9.00
CA TYR A 160 8.06 8.57 9.40
C TYR A 160 7.00 7.65 8.79
N ILE A 161 5.75 8.08 8.76
CA ILE A 161 4.67 7.32 8.12
C ILE A 161 4.93 7.15 6.63
N SER A 162 5.55 8.14 5.97
CA SER A 162 5.96 8.08 4.57
C SER A 162 7.14 7.13 4.34
N LEU A 163 8.08 7.08 5.28
CA LEU A 163 9.28 6.24 5.24
C LEU A 163 8.98 4.77 5.56
N ALA A 164 8.06 4.52 6.49
CA ALA A 164 7.74 3.20 7.02
C ALA A 164 7.46 2.14 5.94
N PRO A 165 6.66 2.38 4.88
CA PRO A 165 6.42 1.38 3.84
C PRO A 165 7.70 0.89 3.16
N LEU A 166 8.70 1.75 2.97
CA LEU A 166 9.98 1.34 2.37
C LEU A 166 10.73 0.36 3.26
N LEU A 167 10.86 0.69 4.56
CA LEU A 167 11.57 -0.13 5.53
C LEU A 167 10.83 -1.44 5.81
N GLU A 168 9.52 -1.36 6.01
CA GLU A 168 8.69 -2.51 6.33
C GLU A 168 8.56 -3.47 5.14
N GLU A 169 8.40 -2.97 3.91
CA GLU A 169 8.37 -3.87 2.74
C GLU A 169 9.73 -4.52 2.50
N PHE A 170 10.83 -3.82 2.77
CA PHE A 170 12.16 -4.41 2.70
C PHE A 170 12.30 -5.58 3.68
N VAL A 171 11.93 -5.39 4.95
CA VAL A 171 12.01 -6.46 5.97
C VAL A 171 11.00 -7.57 5.67
N PHE A 172 9.71 -7.25 5.58
CA PHE A 172 8.67 -8.29 5.53
C PHE A 172 8.51 -8.93 4.16
N ARG A 173 8.75 -8.21 3.06
CA ARG A 173 8.52 -8.76 1.70
C ARG A 173 9.83 -9.25 1.09
N ILE A 174 10.91 -8.47 1.16
CA ILE A 174 12.17 -8.90 0.57
C ILE A 174 12.86 -9.94 1.47
N ILE A 175 13.12 -9.62 2.73
CA ILE A 175 13.86 -10.52 3.64
C ILE A 175 13.01 -11.70 4.09
N LEU A 176 11.81 -11.48 4.63
CA LEU A 176 11.04 -12.56 5.27
C LEU A 176 10.18 -13.39 4.30
N ILE A 177 9.88 -12.89 3.10
CA ILE A 177 9.12 -13.64 2.08
C ILE A 177 10.00 -13.97 0.87
N GLY A 178 10.62 -12.96 0.25
CA GLY A 178 11.35 -13.09 -1.02
C GLY A 178 12.52 -14.06 -0.95
N ILE A 179 13.41 -13.87 0.04
CA ILE A 179 14.57 -14.73 0.23
C ILE A 179 14.15 -16.18 0.56
N PRO A 180 13.24 -16.45 1.52
CA PRO A 180 12.76 -17.80 1.77
C PRO A 180 12.05 -18.44 0.57
N LEU A 181 11.24 -17.70 -0.19
CA LEU A 181 10.63 -18.22 -1.42
C LEU A 181 11.69 -18.61 -2.45
N PHE A 182 12.73 -17.80 -2.62
CA PHE A 182 13.85 -18.15 -3.48
C PHE A 182 14.57 -19.41 -2.99
N ALA A 183 14.87 -19.51 -1.69
CA ALA A 183 15.52 -20.69 -1.12
C ALA A 183 14.69 -21.97 -1.29
N LEU A 184 13.36 -21.87 -1.18
CA LEU A 184 12.46 -23.02 -1.27
C LEU A 184 12.17 -23.47 -2.71
N TYR A 185 12.16 -22.54 -3.68
CA TYR A 185 11.64 -22.80 -5.03
C TYR A 185 12.62 -22.49 -6.17
N SER A 186 13.80 -21.92 -5.90
CA SER A 186 14.79 -21.69 -6.94
C SER A 186 15.45 -23.01 -7.36
N GLY A 187 15.50 -23.26 -8.67
CA GLY A 187 16.26 -24.37 -9.25
C GLY A 187 17.64 -23.96 -9.76
N ARG A 188 18.07 -22.72 -9.51
CA ARG A 188 19.29 -22.12 -10.09
C ARG A 188 19.91 -21.12 -9.13
N ALA A 189 21.22 -21.24 -8.89
CA ALA A 189 22.00 -20.27 -8.14
C ALA A 189 22.59 -19.22 -9.10
N SER A 190 21.87 -18.13 -9.32
CA SER A 190 22.33 -16.99 -10.13
C SER A 190 21.88 -15.68 -9.50
N ILE A 191 22.81 -14.74 -9.30
CA ILE A 191 22.51 -13.43 -8.69
C ILE A 191 21.48 -12.63 -9.49
N ARG A 192 21.56 -12.68 -10.83
CA ARG A 192 20.59 -12.03 -11.71
C ARG A 192 19.20 -12.65 -11.57
N TYR A 193 19.13 -13.96 -11.43
CA TYR A 193 17.87 -14.66 -11.19
C TYR A 193 17.32 -14.36 -9.80
N PHE A 194 18.18 -14.33 -8.78
CA PHE A 194 17.82 -13.96 -7.41
C PHE A 194 17.18 -12.57 -7.34
N VAL A 195 17.85 -11.53 -7.86
CA VAL A 195 17.30 -10.16 -7.89
C VAL A 195 15.99 -10.10 -8.68
N LYS A 196 15.87 -10.83 -9.79
CA LYS A 196 14.63 -10.93 -10.56
C LYS A 196 13.49 -11.57 -9.74
N CYS A 197 13.78 -12.59 -8.93
CA CYS A 197 12.81 -13.23 -8.06
C CYS A 197 12.39 -12.34 -6.89
N LEU A 198 13.31 -11.54 -6.33
CA LEU A 198 12.97 -10.54 -5.31
C LEU A 198 12.10 -9.42 -5.90
N TRP A 199 12.38 -8.99 -7.14
CA TRP A 199 11.54 -7.99 -7.80
C TRP A 199 10.14 -8.54 -8.13
N SER A 200 10.08 -9.76 -8.64
CA SER A 200 8.83 -10.45 -8.96
C SER A 200 8.93 -11.95 -8.67
N PRO A 201 8.43 -12.40 -7.50
CA PRO A 201 8.42 -13.81 -7.12
C PRO A 201 7.65 -14.71 -8.10
N SER A 202 6.78 -14.14 -8.92
CA SER A 202 6.10 -14.83 -10.02
C SER A 202 7.04 -15.49 -11.05
N SER A 203 8.33 -15.14 -11.04
CA SER A 203 9.38 -15.77 -11.85
C SER A 203 9.91 -17.10 -11.29
N LEU A 204 9.54 -17.45 -10.05
CA LEU A 204 9.80 -18.76 -9.46
C LEU A 204 8.80 -19.79 -10.00
N ASN A 205 9.26 -21.01 -10.26
CA ASN A 205 8.39 -22.10 -10.71
C ASN A 205 7.69 -22.77 -9.52
N ILE A 206 6.74 -22.07 -8.91
CA ILE A 206 5.99 -22.56 -7.75
C ILE A 206 4.88 -23.51 -8.24
N LEU A 207 5.18 -24.81 -8.24
CA LEU A 207 4.21 -25.87 -8.57
C LEU A 207 3.21 -26.11 -7.42
N ASP A 208 3.72 -26.22 -6.19
CA ASP A 208 2.92 -26.32 -4.97
C ASP A 208 3.01 -25.01 -4.17
N SER A 209 1.91 -24.27 -4.11
CA SER A 209 1.82 -22.99 -3.40
C SER A 209 1.58 -23.12 -1.90
N LYS A 210 1.41 -24.33 -1.34
CA LYS A 210 1.10 -24.51 0.10
C LYS A 210 2.16 -23.89 1.00
N LYS A 211 3.45 -24.15 0.76
CA LYS A 211 4.54 -23.60 1.58
C LYS A 211 4.61 -22.08 1.44
N ALA A 212 4.43 -21.55 0.23
CA ALA A 212 4.38 -20.11 -0.01
C ALA A 212 3.22 -19.43 0.74
N ILE A 213 2.02 -20.03 0.73
CA ILE A 213 0.85 -19.50 1.45
C ILE A 213 1.07 -19.56 2.96
N LEU A 214 1.59 -20.67 3.50
CA LEU A 214 1.89 -20.80 4.92
C LEU A 214 2.91 -19.76 5.39
N LEU A 215 3.96 -19.54 4.59
CA LEU A 215 4.95 -18.49 4.84
C LEU A 215 4.31 -17.10 4.88
N ILE A 216 3.45 -16.77 3.90
CA ILE A 216 2.75 -15.47 3.87
C ILE A 216 1.86 -15.29 5.09
N ILE A 217 1.14 -16.33 5.53
CA ILE A 217 0.30 -16.27 6.72
C ILE A 217 1.15 -16.02 7.97
N PHE A 218 2.23 -16.79 8.13
CA PHE A 218 3.15 -16.62 9.26
C PHE A 218 3.73 -15.21 9.32
N VAL A 219 4.30 -14.73 8.21
CA VAL A 219 4.88 -13.38 8.13
C VAL A 219 3.83 -12.30 8.32
N GLY A 220 2.60 -12.50 7.81
CA GLY A 220 1.48 -11.59 8.02
C GLY A 220 1.08 -11.46 9.49
N ILE A 221 1.05 -12.57 10.24
CA ILE A 221 0.81 -12.54 11.70
C ILE A 221 1.96 -11.81 12.42
N SER A 222 3.22 -12.08 12.05
CA SER A 222 4.37 -11.36 12.60
C SER A 222 4.31 -9.86 12.32
N PHE A 223 3.83 -9.47 11.14
CA PHE A 223 3.61 -8.06 10.77
C PHE A 223 2.56 -7.41 11.68
N GLY A 224 1.43 -8.08 11.91
CA GLY A 224 0.41 -7.60 12.85
C GLY A 224 0.91 -7.50 14.29
N PHE A 225 1.69 -8.48 14.75
CA PHE A 225 2.32 -8.45 16.07
C PHE A 225 3.28 -7.26 16.23
N ALA A 226 4.11 -6.99 15.22
CA ALA A 226 5.05 -5.87 15.25
C ALA A 226 4.36 -4.50 15.43
N HIS A 227 3.10 -4.37 15.02
CA HIS A 227 2.33 -3.13 15.14
C HIS A 227 1.75 -2.86 16.54
N ILE A 228 1.85 -3.83 17.46
CA ILE A 228 1.35 -3.72 18.85
C ILE A 228 2.42 -4.05 19.90
N ALA A 229 3.60 -4.54 19.48
CA ALA A 229 4.60 -5.09 20.38
C ALA A 229 5.56 -4.07 20.99
N PHE A 230 5.61 -2.84 20.46
CA PHE A 230 6.54 -1.79 20.89
C PHE A 230 5.82 -0.67 21.68
N SER A 231 6.53 0.05 22.54
CA SER A 231 5.92 1.04 23.46
C SER A 231 5.19 2.18 22.76
N ASP A 232 5.69 2.62 21.60
CA ASP A 232 5.11 3.71 20.80
C ASP A 232 4.30 3.16 19.61
N SER A 233 3.78 1.95 19.75
CA SER A 233 3.01 1.28 18.71
C SER A 233 1.51 1.56 18.81
N TRP A 234 0.73 1.00 17.90
CA TRP A 234 -0.72 1.20 17.87
C TRP A 234 -1.41 0.48 19.04
N SER A 235 -2.65 0.83 19.33
CA SER A 235 -3.47 0.04 20.26
C SER A 235 -3.66 -1.41 19.78
N GLU A 236 -4.03 -2.31 20.70
CA GLU A 236 -4.29 -3.73 20.41
C GLU A 236 -5.29 -3.94 19.27
N GLY A 237 -6.20 -2.99 19.06
CA GLY A 237 -7.15 -3.00 17.93
C GLY A 237 -6.49 -3.11 16.57
N LYS A 238 -5.25 -2.62 16.42
CA LYS A 238 -4.51 -2.65 15.15
C LYS A 238 -4.11 -4.07 14.73
N PHE A 239 -3.96 -5.01 15.65
CA PHE A 239 -3.41 -6.34 15.37
C PHE A 239 -4.13 -7.06 14.23
N ALA A 240 -5.47 -7.09 14.26
CA ALA A 240 -6.26 -7.79 13.25
C ALA A 240 -6.15 -7.12 11.88
N GLN A 241 -6.26 -5.79 11.84
CA GLN A 241 -6.13 -4.99 10.62
C GLN A 241 -4.73 -5.14 10.00
N ALA A 242 -3.68 -4.99 10.81
CA ALA A 242 -2.30 -5.13 10.37
C ALA A 242 -1.98 -6.56 9.94
N THR A 243 -2.47 -7.59 10.64
CA THR A 243 -2.32 -8.99 10.20
C THR A 243 -2.96 -9.23 8.83
N ALA A 244 -4.20 -8.77 8.63
CA ALA A 244 -4.88 -8.90 7.35
C ALA A 244 -4.14 -8.14 6.24
N GLY A 245 -3.71 -6.90 6.51
CA GLY A 245 -2.88 -6.11 5.59
C GLY A 245 -1.57 -6.82 5.24
N GLY A 246 -0.89 -7.38 6.23
CA GLY A 246 0.34 -8.18 6.10
C GLY A 246 0.17 -9.35 5.13
N ILE A 247 -0.88 -10.15 5.32
CA ILE A 247 -1.22 -11.29 4.46
C ILE A 247 -1.56 -10.84 3.04
N ILE A 248 -2.39 -9.80 2.89
CA ILE A 248 -2.79 -9.27 1.57
C ILE A 248 -1.57 -8.76 0.81
N LEU A 249 -0.73 -7.94 1.44
CA LEU A 249 0.49 -7.41 0.83
C LEU A 249 1.50 -8.52 0.50
N GLY A 250 1.65 -9.54 1.34
CA GLY A 250 2.49 -10.71 1.04
C GLY A 250 1.96 -11.51 -0.17
N TRP A 251 0.64 -11.67 -0.28
CA TRP A 251 -0.01 -12.25 -1.46
C TRP A 251 0.18 -11.39 -2.71
N VAL A 252 0.05 -10.06 -2.58
CA VAL A 252 0.28 -9.13 -3.69
C VAL A 252 1.73 -9.21 -4.16
N TYR A 253 2.68 -9.21 -3.23
CA TYR A 253 4.10 -9.36 -3.54
C TYR A 253 4.37 -10.65 -4.31
N LEU A 254 3.87 -11.79 -3.84
CA LEU A 254 4.02 -13.08 -4.53
C LEU A 254 3.50 -13.05 -5.98
N ARG A 255 2.34 -12.41 -6.20
CA ARG A 255 1.59 -12.49 -7.46
C ARG A 255 1.89 -11.38 -8.45
N TYR A 256 2.26 -10.20 -7.95
CA TYR A 256 2.40 -8.95 -8.72
C TYR A 256 3.75 -8.27 -8.49
N GLY A 257 4.58 -8.70 -7.54
CA GLY A 257 5.92 -8.16 -7.30
C GLY A 257 5.96 -6.95 -6.36
N ILE A 258 7.18 -6.49 -6.08
CA ILE A 258 7.47 -5.49 -5.03
C ILE A 258 6.84 -4.13 -5.33
N VAL A 259 6.81 -3.71 -6.61
CA VAL A 259 6.21 -2.43 -7.03
C VAL A 259 4.75 -2.32 -6.58
N ALA A 260 3.98 -3.39 -6.75
CA ALA A 260 2.57 -3.39 -6.39
C ALA A 260 2.36 -3.41 -4.88
N SER A 261 3.10 -4.23 -4.11
CA SER A 261 2.93 -4.28 -2.66
C SER A 261 3.39 -2.97 -2.00
N LEU A 262 4.54 -2.44 -2.42
CA LEU A 262 5.10 -1.19 -1.92
C LEU A 262 4.16 -0.01 -2.13
N LEU A 263 3.55 0.12 -3.32
CA LEU A 263 2.62 1.21 -3.57
C LEU A 263 1.29 1.08 -2.84
N ILE A 264 0.81 -0.15 -2.56
CA ILE A 264 -0.37 -0.33 -1.69
C ILE A 264 -0.06 0.16 -0.28
N HIS A 265 1.10 -0.23 0.26
CA HIS A 265 1.50 0.16 1.61
C HIS A 265 1.80 1.67 1.70
N TRP A 266 2.48 2.23 0.71
CA TRP A 266 2.61 3.69 0.57
C TRP A 266 1.25 4.38 0.54
N ALA A 267 0.27 3.81 -0.16
CA ALA A 267 -1.06 4.40 -0.22
C ALA A 267 -1.83 4.34 1.11
N THR A 268 -1.68 3.28 1.90
CA THR A 268 -2.30 3.20 3.24
C THR A 268 -1.66 4.14 4.27
N ASN A 269 -0.51 4.70 3.93
CA ASN A 269 0.28 5.58 4.79
C ASN A 269 0.28 7.00 4.21
N TYR A 270 1.25 7.30 3.35
CA TYR A 270 1.45 8.63 2.75
C TYR A 270 0.17 9.19 2.12
N PHE A 271 -0.53 8.43 1.27
CA PHE A 271 -1.69 8.97 0.55
C PHE A 271 -2.82 9.36 1.51
N ILE A 272 -3.19 8.49 2.45
CA ILE A 272 -4.25 8.77 3.43
C ILE A 272 -3.87 9.97 4.30
N PHE A 273 -2.64 9.99 4.83
CA PHE A 273 -2.19 11.07 5.72
C PHE A 273 -1.97 12.38 4.98
N ALA A 274 -1.54 12.38 3.71
CA ALA A 274 -1.40 13.60 2.91
C ALA A 274 -2.74 14.33 2.79
N TYR A 275 -3.83 13.60 2.50
CA TYR A 275 -5.18 14.19 2.46
C TYR A 275 -5.67 14.64 3.84
N ALA A 276 -5.45 13.83 4.88
CA ALA A 276 -5.87 14.17 6.25
C ALA A 276 -5.16 15.44 6.76
N HIS A 277 -3.84 15.51 6.61
CA HIS A 277 -3.08 16.72 6.97
C HIS A 277 -3.47 17.91 6.11
N PHE A 278 -3.65 17.75 4.80
CA PHE A 278 -4.12 18.84 3.96
C PHE A 278 -5.45 19.43 4.47
N ILE A 279 -6.43 18.58 4.79
CA ILE A 279 -7.72 19.00 5.35
C ILE A 279 -7.52 19.66 6.72
N SER A 280 -6.68 19.10 7.58
CA SER A 280 -6.36 19.66 8.90
C SER A 280 -5.81 21.08 8.77
N GLN A 281 -4.83 21.28 7.89
CA GLN A 281 -4.12 22.53 7.71
C GLN A 281 -4.98 23.62 7.06
N ILE A 282 -5.74 23.30 6.00
CA ILE A 282 -6.61 24.30 5.34
C ILE A 282 -7.79 24.74 6.22
N ASN A 283 -8.24 23.89 7.15
CA ASN A 283 -9.38 24.17 8.02
C ASN A 283 -8.97 24.56 9.45
N TYR A 284 -7.68 24.56 9.78
CA TYR A 284 -7.16 24.80 11.13
C TYR A 284 -7.81 23.91 12.20
N VAL A 285 -7.97 22.62 11.89
CA VAL A 285 -8.52 21.62 12.82
C VAL A 285 -7.48 20.55 13.16
N PRO A 286 -7.54 19.95 14.35
CA PRO A 286 -6.72 18.78 14.70
C PRO A 286 -6.85 17.65 13.67
N LEU A 287 -5.79 16.85 13.54
CA LEU A 287 -5.73 15.76 12.57
C LEU A 287 -6.87 14.75 12.77
N GLU A 288 -7.25 14.47 14.02
CA GLU A 288 -8.34 13.55 14.37
C GLU A 288 -9.67 14.03 13.80
N ILE A 289 -9.93 15.34 13.84
CA ILE A 289 -11.14 15.95 13.27
C ILE A 289 -11.08 15.89 11.75
N ALA A 290 -9.91 16.09 11.14
CA ALA A 290 -9.74 16.01 9.71
C ALA A 290 -10.07 14.62 9.14
N PHE A 291 -9.78 13.54 9.88
CA PHE A 291 -10.17 12.17 9.50
C PHE A 291 -11.69 11.97 9.45
N THR A 292 -12.47 12.75 10.21
CA THR A 292 -13.95 12.72 10.18
C THR A 292 -14.56 13.64 9.13
N ASN A 293 -13.74 14.36 8.35
CA ASN A 293 -14.22 15.29 7.34
C ASN A 293 -14.99 14.57 6.21
N PRO A 294 -16.09 15.14 5.67
CA PRO A 294 -16.86 14.53 4.59
C PRO A 294 -16.04 14.14 3.35
N LEU A 295 -14.94 14.84 3.07
CA LEU A 295 -14.02 14.48 1.99
C LEU A 295 -13.33 13.14 2.26
N MET A 296 -12.85 12.91 3.48
CA MET A 296 -12.25 11.63 3.89
C MET A 296 -13.26 10.50 3.81
N SER A 297 -14.50 10.72 4.28
CA SER A 297 -15.58 9.73 4.14
C SER A 297 -15.88 9.41 2.67
N SER A 298 -15.87 10.42 1.79
CA SER A 298 -16.09 10.23 0.35
C SER A 298 -14.97 9.40 -0.29
N LEU A 299 -13.71 9.64 0.09
CA LEU A 299 -12.58 8.81 -0.33
C LEU A 299 -12.76 7.35 0.12
N GLU A 300 -13.12 7.14 1.37
CA GLU A 300 -13.39 5.81 1.92
C GLU A 300 -14.48 5.08 1.12
N TRP A 301 -15.62 5.71 0.87
CA TRP A 301 -16.71 5.12 0.09
C TRP A 301 -16.27 4.68 -1.31
N ILE A 302 -15.44 5.47 -2.00
CA ILE A 302 -14.86 5.10 -3.30
C ILE A 302 -14.07 3.80 -3.18
N PHE A 303 -13.23 3.66 -2.14
CA PHE A 303 -12.48 2.43 -1.89
C PHE A 303 -13.38 1.25 -1.53
N LEU A 304 -14.40 1.44 -0.69
CA LEU A 304 -15.34 0.38 -0.30
C LEU A 304 -16.11 -0.17 -1.50
N PHE A 305 -16.69 0.69 -2.34
CA PHE A 305 -17.40 0.27 -3.54
C PHE A 305 -16.47 -0.39 -4.56
N SER A 306 -15.26 0.15 -4.74
CA SER A 306 -14.23 -0.46 -5.59
C SER A 306 -13.81 -1.83 -5.07
N GLY A 307 -13.67 -1.99 -3.75
CA GLY A 307 -13.33 -3.25 -3.10
C GLY A 307 -14.38 -4.32 -3.32
N ILE A 308 -15.66 -3.96 -3.18
CA ILE A 308 -16.80 -4.86 -3.43
C ILE A 308 -16.78 -5.34 -4.88
N LEU A 309 -16.69 -4.41 -5.84
CA LEU A 309 -16.62 -4.77 -7.26
C LEU A 309 -15.37 -5.60 -7.59
N GLY A 310 -14.23 -5.27 -6.97
CA GLY A 310 -12.97 -6.01 -7.11
C GLY A 310 -13.10 -7.47 -6.66
N ILE A 311 -13.75 -7.71 -5.52
CA ILE A 311 -14.05 -9.06 -5.02
C ILE A 311 -15.01 -9.78 -5.95
N CYS A 312 -16.10 -9.12 -6.39
CA CYS A 312 -17.07 -9.72 -7.34
C CYS A 312 -16.38 -10.17 -8.63
N ILE A 313 -15.51 -9.35 -9.21
CA ILE A 313 -14.77 -9.68 -10.43
C ILE A 313 -13.79 -10.84 -10.20
N LEU A 314 -13.09 -10.86 -9.06
CA LEU A 314 -12.19 -11.98 -8.70
C LEU A 314 -12.95 -13.31 -8.59
N ILE A 315 -14.11 -13.29 -7.92
CA ILE A 315 -14.97 -14.46 -7.74
C ILE A 315 -15.50 -14.95 -9.10
N LEU A 316 -16.07 -14.06 -9.91
CA LEU A 316 -16.60 -14.40 -11.23
C LEU A 316 -15.51 -14.96 -12.15
N ASN A 317 -14.34 -14.33 -12.19
CA ASN A 317 -13.23 -14.81 -13.01
C ASN A 317 -12.80 -16.22 -12.59
N LYS A 318 -12.73 -16.51 -11.28
CA LYS A 318 -12.41 -17.86 -10.78
C LYS A 318 -13.47 -18.90 -11.17
N PHE A 319 -14.75 -18.55 -11.06
CA PHE A 319 -15.85 -19.44 -11.47
C PHE A 319 -15.84 -19.73 -12.97
N TYR A 320 -15.58 -18.73 -13.81
CA TYR A 320 -15.55 -18.90 -15.26
C TYR A 320 -14.30 -19.64 -15.77
N LEU A 321 -13.14 -19.42 -15.16
CA LEU A 321 -11.92 -20.21 -15.43
C LEU A 321 -12.11 -21.69 -15.09
N LYS A 322 -12.82 -22.00 -14.01
CA LYS A 322 -13.13 -23.40 -13.65
C LYS A 322 -14.06 -24.06 -14.67
N LYS A 323 -14.94 -23.29 -15.32
CA LYS A 323 -15.90 -23.79 -16.32
C LYS A 323 -15.31 -23.98 -17.73
N SER A 324 -14.12 -23.45 -18.01
CA SER A 324 -13.43 -23.64 -19.29
C SER A 324 -12.44 -24.82 -19.28
N LEU A 325 -12.20 -25.43 -18.11
CA LEU A 325 -11.31 -26.58 -17.91
C LEU A 325 -12.09 -27.90 -17.76
N ILE A 326 -13.42 -27.85 -17.83
CA ILE A 326 -14.36 -28.98 -17.84
C ILE A 326 -15.00 -28.99 -19.22
#